data_AF-A0A2G6L107-F1
#
_entry.id   AF-A0A2G6L107-F1
#
_cell.length_a   1.000
_cell.length_b   1.000
_cell.length_c   1.000
_cell.angle_alpha   90.00
_cell.angle_beta   90.00
_cell.angle_gamma   90.00
#
_symmetry.space_group_name_H-M   'P 1'
#
loop_
_entity.id
_entity.type
_entity.pdbx_description
1 polymer ?
#
loop_
_entity_poly.entity_id
_entity_poly.type
_entity_poly.pdbx_seq_one_letter_code
_entity_poly.pdbx_strand_id
1 'polypeptide(L)'
;NWLIDNIELARQVSDATNGLFDISIGPIAAYWGFGHLPPPNKVSQKAIDSLLQYVGYQKMSIQNNRLIKEVSELQLNCNAIAQGYAVDVVSHFLLAQGMHYLG
;
A
#
# COMPACT_ATOMS: atom_id res chain seq x y z
N ASN A 1 -1.20 14.39 -7.41
CA ASN A 1 -1.74 14.43 -6.02
C ASN A 1 -0.95 13.38 -5.30
N TRP A 2 -0.05 13.76 -4.39
CA TRP A 2 1.02 12.87 -3.93
C TRP A 2 0.53 11.47 -3.52
N LEU A 3 -0.65 11.38 -2.88
CA LEU A 3 -1.25 10.11 -2.47
C LEU A 3 -1.65 9.24 -3.66
N ILE A 4 -2.31 9.83 -4.67
CA ILE A 4 -2.71 9.14 -5.90
C ILE A 4 -1.48 8.71 -6.69
N ASP A 5 -0.48 9.57 -6.77
CA ASP A 5 0.77 9.28 -7.50
C ASP A 5 1.50 8.08 -6.86
N ASN A 6 1.48 7.99 -5.52
CA ASN A 6 2.02 6.85 -4.77
C ASN A 6 1.22 5.56 -4.99
N ILE A 7 -0.11 5.64 -5.00
CA ILE A 7 -0.97 4.47 -5.22
C ILE A 7 -0.78 3.94 -6.65
N GLU A 8 -0.61 4.82 -7.64
CA GLU A 8 -0.34 4.41 -9.01
C GLU A 8 1.03 3.73 -9.13
N LEU A 9 2.07 4.27 -8.50
CA LEU A 9 3.39 3.63 -8.43
C LEU A 9 3.29 2.24 -7.76
N ALA A 10 2.54 2.14 -6.66
CA ALA A 10 2.30 0.88 -5.98
C ALA A 10 1.68 -0.17 -6.91
N ARG A 11 0.69 0.25 -7.70
CA ARG A 11 0.01 -0.61 -8.66
C ARG A 11 0.96 -1.09 -9.76
N GLN A 12 1.85 -0.21 -10.24
CA GLN A 12 2.88 -0.57 -11.22
C GLN A 12 3.89 -1.58 -10.67
N VAL A 13 4.31 -1.43 -9.40
CA VAL A 13 5.19 -2.40 -8.75
C VAL A 13 4.48 -3.73 -8.53
N SER A 14 3.19 -3.70 -8.17
CA SER A 14 2.36 -4.91 -8.08
C SER A 14 2.28 -5.63 -9.42
N ASP A 15 2.05 -4.92 -10.51
CA ASP A 15 2.07 -5.48 -11.87
C ASP A 15 3.44 -6.08 -12.22
N ALA A 16 4.52 -5.34 -11.99
CA ALA A 16 5.89 -5.78 -12.32
C ALA A 16 6.34 -7.01 -11.51
N THR A 17 5.74 -7.23 -10.34
CA THR A 17 6.06 -8.35 -9.44
C THR A 17 5.01 -9.47 -9.49
N ASN A 18 4.05 -9.41 -10.42
CA ASN A 18 2.92 -10.35 -10.50
C ASN A 18 2.19 -10.53 -9.15
N GLY A 19 2.01 -9.44 -8.40
CA GLY A 19 1.32 -9.43 -7.12
C GLY A 19 2.13 -9.95 -5.92
N LEU A 20 3.43 -10.24 -6.07
CA LEU A 20 4.30 -10.50 -4.90
C LEU A 20 4.41 -9.27 -3.99
N PHE A 21 4.28 -8.08 -4.58
CA PHE A 21 4.03 -6.83 -3.88
C PHE A 21 2.56 -6.43 -4.08
N ASP A 22 1.81 -6.18 -3.01
CA ASP A 22 0.43 -5.70 -3.10
C ASP A 22 0.07 -4.82 -1.88
N ILE A 23 -0.20 -3.53 -2.13
CA ILE A 23 -0.61 -2.61 -1.05
C ILE A 23 -2.02 -2.88 -0.52
N SER A 24 -2.83 -3.70 -1.20
CA SER A 24 -4.17 -4.08 -0.73
C SER A 24 -4.17 -5.18 0.34
N ILE A 25 -3.00 -5.63 0.82
CA ILE A 25 -2.93 -6.64 1.91
C ILE A 25 -3.46 -6.12 3.26
N GLY A 26 -3.92 -4.87 3.32
CA GLY A 26 -4.40 -4.19 4.52
C GLY A 26 -5.30 -5.03 5.42
N PRO A 27 -6.34 -5.72 4.91
CA PRO A 27 -7.21 -6.54 5.75
C PRO A 27 -6.45 -7.66 6.48
N ILE A 28 -5.51 -8.31 5.80
CA ILE A 28 -4.69 -9.39 6.36
C ILE A 28 -3.66 -8.81 7.35
N ALA A 29 -2.97 -7.74 6.96
CA ALA A 29 -1.99 -7.07 7.82
C ALA A 29 -2.64 -6.57 9.13
N ALA A 30 -3.84 -5.98 9.05
CA ALA A 30 -4.60 -5.56 10.22
C ALA A 30 -4.98 -6.75 11.12
N TYR A 31 -5.45 -7.85 10.54
CA TYR A 31 -5.77 -9.07 11.29
C TYR A 31 -4.54 -9.69 11.99
N TRP A 32 -3.37 -9.57 11.37
CA TRP A 32 -2.09 -9.97 11.95
C TRP A 32 -1.52 -9.01 13.00
N GLY A 33 -2.21 -7.91 13.31
CA GLY A 33 -1.79 -6.95 14.34
C GLY A 33 -0.90 -5.81 13.85
N PHE A 34 -0.76 -5.63 12.53
CA PHE A 34 -0.10 -4.46 11.94
C PHE A 34 -1.06 -3.28 11.72
N GLY A 35 -2.27 -3.35 12.30
CA GLY A 35 -3.26 -2.28 12.32
C GLY A 35 -3.44 -1.67 13.71
N HIS A 36 -4.48 -0.85 13.88
CA HIS A 36 -4.79 -0.21 15.16
C HIS A 36 -5.50 -1.12 16.17
N LEU A 37 -6.02 -2.26 15.71
CA LEU A 37 -6.72 -3.21 16.56
C LEU A 37 -5.75 -4.28 17.05
N PRO A 38 -5.91 -4.75 18.30
CA PRO A 38 -5.12 -5.85 18.81
C PRO A 38 -5.38 -7.12 17.97
N PRO A 39 -4.33 -7.91 17.68
CA PRO A 39 -4.50 -9.17 16.96
C PRO A 39 -5.32 -10.16 17.81
N PRO A 40 -5.94 -11.16 17.18
CA PRO A 40 -6.58 -12.25 17.91
C PRO A 40 -5.53 -13.06 18.70
N ASN A 41 -5.97 -13.70 19.79
CA ASN A 41 -5.11 -14.62 20.56
C ASN A 41 -4.52 -15.75 19.72
N LYS A 42 -5.21 -16.15 18.65
CA LYS A 42 -4.74 -17.11 17.66
C LYS A 42 -5.20 -16.71 16.27
N VAL A 43 -4.26 -16.63 15.34
CA VAL A 43 -4.55 -16.45 13.92
C VAL A 43 -5.12 -17.75 13.36
N SER A 44 -6.24 -17.67 12.65
CA SER A 44 -6.84 -18.83 11.98
C SER A 44 -6.71 -18.74 10.47
N GLN A 45 -6.34 -19.86 9.83
CA GLN A 45 -6.27 -19.93 8.37
C GLN A 45 -7.63 -19.59 7.73
N LYS A 46 -8.73 -20.09 8.31
CA LYS A 46 -10.09 -19.79 7.86
C LYS A 46 -10.39 -18.28 7.81
N ALA A 47 -9.93 -17.52 8.80
CA ALA A 47 -10.11 -16.06 8.81
C ALA A 47 -9.23 -15.39 7.75
N ILE A 48 -7.99 -15.86 7.56
CA ILE A 48 -7.13 -15.37 6.48
C ILE A 48 -7.77 -15.62 5.11
N ASP A 49 -8.28 -16.84 4.87
CA ASP A 49 -8.93 -17.21 3.61
C ASP A 49 -10.15 -16.32 3.33
N SER A 50 -10.95 -16.02 4.37
CA SER A 50 -12.04 -15.06 4.26
C SER A 50 -11.57 -13.63 3.98
N LEU A 51 -10.40 -13.22 4.46
CA LEU A 51 -9.88 -11.86 4.21
C LEU A 51 -9.20 -11.74 2.84
N LEU A 52 -8.61 -12.82 2.33
CA LEU A 52 -7.97 -12.88 1.02
C LEU A 52 -8.92 -12.48 -0.12
N GLN A 53 -10.23 -12.71 0.04
CA GLN A 53 -11.21 -12.29 -0.96
C GLN A 53 -11.26 -10.76 -1.16
N TYR A 54 -10.78 -9.96 -0.21
CA TYR A 54 -10.75 -8.50 -0.30
C TYR A 54 -9.38 -7.96 -0.74
N VAL A 55 -8.38 -8.83 -0.85
CA VAL A 55 -7.03 -8.51 -1.34
C VAL A 55 -7.00 -8.66 -2.85
N GLY A 56 -6.25 -7.78 -3.50
CA GLY A 56 -6.02 -7.73 -4.93
C GLY A 56 -5.92 -6.28 -5.40
N TYR A 57 -4.73 -5.86 -5.80
CA TYR A 57 -4.49 -4.53 -6.36
C TYR A 57 -5.30 -4.24 -7.63
N GLN A 58 -5.83 -5.27 -8.30
CA GLN A 58 -6.71 -5.14 -9.46
C GLN A 58 -8.11 -4.64 -9.09
N LYS A 59 -8.52 -4.77 -7.81
CA LYS A 59 -9.85 -4.35 -7.31
C LYS A 59 -9.92 -2.86 -7.01
N MET A 60 -8.97 -2.08 -7.50
CA MET A 60 -8.92 -0.64 -7.36
C MET A 60 -8.48 0.01 -8.67
N SER A 61 -8.99 1.21 -8.93
CA SER A 61 -8.58 2.03 -10.06
C SER A 61 -8.50 3.49 -9.67
N ILE A 62 -7.76 4.28 -10.46
CA ILE A 62 -7.70 5.73 -10.28
C ILE A 62 -8.50 6.37 -11.42
N GLN A 63 -9.49 7.18 -11.06
CA GLN A 63 -10.32 7.92 -12.02
C GLN A 63 -10.45 9.36 -11.57
N ASN A 64 -10.16 10.32 -12.45
CA ASN A 64 -10.26 11.75 -12.15
C ASN A 64 -9.57 12.14 -10.82
N ASN A 65 -8.37 11.63 -10.59
CA ASN A 65 -7.58 11.87 -9.37
C ASN A 65 -8.25 11.39 -8.06
N ARG A 66 -9.11 10.37 -8.17
CA ARG A 66 -9.76 9.70 -7.04
C ARG A 66 -9.51 8.20 -7.11
N LEU A 67 -9.29 7.61 -5.93
CA LEU A 67 -9.25 6.16 -5.78
C LEU A 67 -10.68 5.60 -5.82
N ILE A 68 -10.92 4.67 -6.72
CA ILE A 68 -12.15 3.89 -6.83
C ILE A 68 -11.85 2.48 -6.35
N LYS A 69 -12.64 1.98 -5.40
CA LYS A 69 -12.55 0.61 -4.88
C LYS A 69 -13.74 -0.19 -5.42
N GLU A 70 -13.49 -1.39 -5.91
CA GLU A 70 -14.54 -2.29 -6.38
C GLU A 70 -15.28 -2.97 -5.22
N VAL A 71 -14.59 -3.13 -4.09
CA VAL A 71 -15.15 -3.67 -2.84
C VAL A 71 -14.87 -2.71 -1.69
N SER A 72 -15.84 -2.50 -0.82
CA SER A 72 -15.74 -1.51 0.27
C SER A 72 -14.75 -1.93 1.35
N GLU A 73 -14.55 -3.23 1.53
CA GLU A 73 -13.64 -3.86 2.47
C GLU A 73 -12.16 -3.78 2.05
N LEU A 74 -11.87 -3.35 0.82
CA LEU A 74 -10.49 -3.16 0.37
C LEU A 74 -9.82 -2.09 1.22
N GLN A 75 -8.71 -2.47 1.86
CA GLN A 75 -7.89 -1.60 2.70
C GLN A 75 -6.47 -1.54 2.17
N LEU A 76 -5.94 -0.33 2.05
CA LEU A 76 -4.57 -0.11 1.62
C LEU A 76 -3.64 -0.05 2.83
N ASN A 77 -2.57 -0.82 2.78
CA ASN A 77 -1.42 -0.72 3.66
C ASN A 77 -0.24 -0.18 2.87
N CYS A 78 -0.05 1.13 2.92
CA CYS A 78 1.01 1.82 2.20
C CYS A 78 2.35 1.83 2.96
N ASN A 79 2.50 1.14 4.10
CA ASN A 79 3.71 1.24 4.93
C ASN A 79 5.00 0.90 4.15
N ALA A 80 4.92 -0.04 3.20
CA ALA A 80 6.05 -0.44 2.36
C ALA A 80 6.45 0.60 1.30
N ILE A 81 5.56 1.51 0.90
CA ILE A 81 5.83 2.54 -0.11
C ILE A 81 5.99 3.93 0.51
N ALA A 82 5.27 4.21 1.59
CA ALA A 82 5.31 5.50 2.27
C ALA A 82 6.71 5.85 2.79
N GLN A 83 7.48 4.86 3.22
CA GLN A 83 8.86 5.06 3.68
C GLN A 83 9.80 5.41 2.52
N GLY A 84 9.71 4.68 1.39
CA GLY A 84 10.50 4.98 0.19
C GLY A 84 10.15 6.34 -0.41
N TYR A 85 8.86 6.65 -0.53
CA TYR A 85 8.43 7.94 -1.04
C TYR A 85 8.77 9.11 -0.11
N ALA A 86 8.72 8.93 1.22
CA ALA A 86 9.16 9.97 2.15
C ALA A 86 10.65 10.29 1.95
N VAL A 87 11.47 9.26 1.75
CA VAL A 87 12.90 9.43 1.40
C VAL A 87 13.04 10.13 0.05
N ASP A 88 12.24 9.79 -0.97
CA ASP A 88 12.27 10.45 -2.28
C ASP A 88 11.85 11.92 -2.21
N VAL A 89 10.82 12.26 -1.44
CA VAL A 89 10.37 13.66 -1.26
C VAL A 89 11.43 14.48 -0.55
N VAL A 90 12.02 13.93 0.52
CA VAL A 90 13.12 14.59 1.23
C VAL A 90 14.32 14.75 0.29
N SER A 91 14.69 13.71 -0.46
CA SER A 91 15.80 13.75 -1.41
C SER A 91 15.57 14.80 -2.52
N HIS A 92 14.39 14.84 -3.11
CA HIS A 92 14.04 15.84 -4.12
C HIS A 92 14.01 17.27 -3.56
N PHE A 93 13.42 17.47 -2.37
CA PHE A 93 13.43 18.78 -1.71
C PHE A 93 14.85 19.27 -1.50
N LEU A 94 15.70 18.39 -1.02
CA LEU A 94 17.06 18.74 -0.69
C LEU A 94 17.96 18.95 -1.93
N LEU A 95 17.75 18.17 -3.00
CA LEU A 95 18.36 18.41 -4.32
C LEU A 95 17.93 19.75 -4.91
N ALA A 96 16.65 20.13 -4.75
CA ALA A 96 16.13 21.43 -5.19
C ALA A 96 16.74 22.61 -4.41
N GLN A 97 17.25 22.38 -3.20
CA GLN A 97 18.02 23.36 -2.42
C GLN A 97 19.52 23.38 -2.78
N GLY A 98 19.95 22.64 -3.81
CA GLY A 98 21.34 22.59 -4.28
C GLY A 98 22.26 21.75 -3.40
N MET A 99 21.71 20.96 -2.48
CA MET A 99 22.49 20.07 -1.64
C MET A 99 22.51 18.66 -2.25
N HIS A 100 23.71 18.19 -2.61
CA HIS A 100 23.93 16.84 -3.11
C HIS A 100 24.22 15.89 -1.95
N TYR A 101 23.45 14.82 -1.80
CA TYR A 101 23.75 13.71 -0.89
C TYR A 101 24.22 12.53 -1.74
N LEU A 102 25.38 11.99 -1.40
CA LEU A 102 25.84 10.71 -1.91
C LEU A 102 25.18 9.62 -1.06
N GLY A 103 24.39 8.76 -1.71
CA GLY A 103 23.94 7.47 -1.17
C GLY A 103 25.08 6.46 -1.16
#